data_AF-A0A941PJY7-F1
#
_entry.id   AF-A0A941PJY7-F1
#
_cell.length_a   1.000
_cell.length_b   1.000
_cell.length_c   1.000
_cell.angle_alpha   90.00
_cell.angle_beta   90.00
_cell.angle_gamma   90.00
#
_symmetry.space_group_name_H-M   'P 1'
#
loop_
_entity.id
_entity.type
_entity.pdbx_description
1 polymer ?
#
loop_
_entity_poly.entity_id
_entity_poly.type
_entity_poly.pdbx_seq_one_letter_code
_entity_poly.pdbx_strand_id
1 'polypeptide(L)'
;MKTSKTSASSFENQGLSLTEAKRYIDAIDFSMIIKKMVEHQGWLQKEAEAVCRLYKNFLFINKKYRENYSALPPSEEVDEFWHNHILDTMNYRKDCEMIFGAYFDHYPYFGIDGRTTMKNLESAFETTQKLHIKEFGEPVYQITSNWSKLIAFLKKQFKIRPKRIAAEALNHS
;
A
#
# COMPACT_ATOMS: atom_id res chain seq x y z
N MET A 1 12.53 -48.30 25.56
CA MET A 1 12.74 -46.91 25.11
C MET A 1 11.50 -46.48 24.34
N LYS A 2 10.54 -45.83 24.99
CA LYS A 2 9.32 -45.31 24.35
C LYS A 2 9.53 -43.81 24.14
N THR A 3 9.77 -43.41 22.90
CA THR A 3 9.85 -41.99 22.52
C THR A 3 8.42 -41.48 22.33
N SER A 4 7.91 -40.73 23.32
CA SER A 4 6.69 -39.95 23.19
C SER A 4 6.93 -38.80 22.22
N LYS A 5 6.20 -38.80 21.09
CA LYS A 5 6.07 -37.62 20.24
C LYS A 5 5.22 -36.59 20.98
N THR A 6 5.85 -35.52 21.45
CA THR A 6 5.16 -34.30 21.85
C THR A 6 4.64 -33.63 20.57
N SER A 7 3.33 -33.67 20.35
CA SER A 7 2.67 -32.86 19.33
C SER A 7 2.69 -31.41 19.78
N ALA A 8 3.64 -30.62 19.25
CA ALA A 8 3.54 -29.17 19.30
C ALA A 8 2.30 -28.76 18.49
N SER A 9 1.25 -28.35 19.19
CA SER A 9 0.14 -27.61 18.60
C SER A 9 0.73 -26.32 18.01
N SER A 10 0.71 -26.21 16.68
CA SER A 10 0.96 -24.96 15.98
C SER A 10 -0.22 -24.03 16.28
N PHE A 11 -0.08 -23.20 17.29
CA PHE A 11 -0.96 -22.05 17.48
C PHE A 11 -0.70 -21.10 16.31
N GLU A 12 -1.52 -21.20 15.26
CA GLU A 12 -1.64 -20.12 14.29
C GLU A 12 -2.10 -18.87 15.06
N ASN A 13 -1.24 -17.86 15.13
CA ASN A 13 -1.60 -16.58 15.70
C ASN A 13 -2.68 -15.97 14.80
N GLN A 14 -3.93 -15.87 15.26
CA GLN A 14 -5.06 -15.44 14.41
C GLN A 14 -5.08 -13.92 14.13
N GLY A 15 -4.03 -13.19 14.52
CA GLY A 15 -3.97 -11.73 14.49
C GLY A 15 -5.06 -11.11 15.37
N LEU A 16 -5.22 -9.79 15.29
CA LEU A 16 -6.30 -9.08 15.98
C LEU A 16 -7.68 -9.50 15.44
N SER A 17 -8.72 -9.38 16.27
CA SER A 17 -10.11 -9.51 15.80
C SER A 17 -10.43 -8.44 14.75
N LEU A 18 -11.49 -8.63 13.95
CA LEU A 18 -11.81 -7.69 12.87
C LEU A 18 -11.98 -6.23 13.36
N THR A 19 -12.66 -6.04 14.49
CA THR A 19 -12.87 -4.71 15.09
C THR A 19 -11.57 -4.09 15.60
N GLU A 20 -10.72 -4.89 16.24
CA GLU A 20 -9.41 -4.42 16.73
C GLU A 20 -8.45 -4.13 15.57
N ALA A 21 -8.43 -4.98 14.55
CA ALA A 21 -7.66 -4.78 13.34
C ALA A 21 -8.08 -3.50 12.62
N LYS A 22 -9.39 -3.20 12.52
CA LYS A 22 -9.87 -1.93 11.96
C LYS A 22 -9.37 -0.72 12.75
N ARG A 23 -9.47 -0.76 14.09
CA ARG A 23 -8.92 0.29 14.96
C ARG A 23 -7.41 0.45 14.80
N TYR A 24 -6.69 -0.66 14.71
CA TYR A 24 -5.25 -0.68 14.48
C TYR A 24 -4.91 -0.02 13.15
N ILE A 25 -5.50 -0.48 12.04
CA ILE A 25 -5.33 0.05 10.68
C ILE A 25 -5.60 1.57 10.64
N ASP A 26 -6.70 2.02 11.25
CA ASP A 26 -7.04 3.44 11.31
C ASP A 26 -5.94 4.26 12.01
N ALA A 27 -5.32 3.68 13.04
CA ALA A 27 -4.28 4.32 13.86
C ALA A 27 -2.84 4.19 13.32
N ILE A 28 -2.57 3.36 12.31
CA ILE A 28 -1.21 3.24 11.75
C ILE A 28 -0.75 4.61 11.21
N ASP A 29 0.44 5.03 11.66
CA ASP A 29 1.08 6.24 11.19
C ASP A 29 1.93 5.96 9.94
N PHE A 30 1.39 6.35 8.78
CA PHE A 30 2.09 6.28 7.50
C PHE A 30 2.73 7.61 7.08
N SER A 31 2.92 8.56 8.01
CA SER A 31 3.48 9.89 7.73
C SER A 31 4.84 9.82 7.01
N MET A 32 5.72 8.91 7.41
CA MET A 32 7.04 8.73 6.77
C MET A 32 6.95 8.18 5.34
N ILE A 33 5.97 7.30 5.07
CA ILE A 33 5.72 6.82 3.70
C ILE A 33 5.18 7.96 2.84
N ILE A 34 4.17 8.69 3.33
CA ILE A 34 3.60 9.86 2.64
C ILE A 34 4.70 10.87 2.32
N LYS A 35 5.52 11.23 3.32
CA LYS A 35 6.65 12.15 3.15
C LYS A 35 7.60 11.67 2.05
N LYS A 36 7.97 10.39 2.06
CA LYS A 36 8.85 9.80 1.03
C LYS A 36 8.23 9.87 -0.36
N MET A 37 6.95 9.54 -0.51
CA MET A 37 6.25 9.60 -1.79
C MET A 37 6.23 11.03 -2.35
N VAL A 38 6.00 12.03 -1.50
CA VAL A 38 5.98 13.45 -1.89
C VAL A 38 7.38 13.97 -2.23
N GLU A 39 8.35 13.78 -1.34
CA GLU A 39 9.69 14.38 -1.47
C GLU A 39 10.57 13.66 -2.52
N HIS A 40 10.39 12.35 -2.71
CA HIS A 40 11.29 11.53 -3.52
C HIS A 40 10.66 10.86 -4.74
N GLN A 41 9.33 10.73 -4.77
CA GLN A 41 8.61 10.09 -5.89
C GLN A 41 7.72 11.07 -6.66
N GLY A 42 7.62 12.33 -6.19
CA GLY A 42 6.97 13.42 -6.92
C GLY A 42 5.45 13.45 -6.82
N TRP A 43 4.86 12.71 -5.87
CA TRP A 43 3.43 12.75 -5.59
C TRP A 43 3.02 14.10 -5.01
N LEU A 44 1.81 14.56 -5.30
CA LEU A 44 1.23 15.67 -4.55
C LEU A 44 0.83 15.19 -3.15
N GLN A 45 0.97 16.04 -2.14
CA GLN A 45 0.59 15.74 -0.75
C GLN A 45 -0.83 15.15 -0.66
N LYS A 46 -1.81 15.82 -1.30
CA LYS A 46 -3.21 15.37 -1.35
C LYS A 46 -3.41 14.01 -2.02
N GLU A 47 -2.58 13.68 -3.03
CA GLU A 47 -2.66 12.40 -3.73
C GLU A 47 -2.11 11.29 -2.83
N ALA A 48 -0.96 11.50 -2.19
CA ALA A 48 -0.37 10.54 -1.26
C ALA A 48 -1.27 10.28 -0.02
N GLU A 49 -1.92 11.31 0.51
CA GLU A 49 -2.90 11.18 1.59
C GLU A 49 -4.16 10.42 1.14
N ALA A 50 -4.66 10.70 -0.06
CA ALA A 50 -5.80 9.96 -0.62
C ALA A 50 -5.47 8.48 -0.84
N VAL A 51 -4.28 8.17 -1.36
CA VAL A 51 -3.84 6.78 -1.56
C VAL A 51 -3.65 6.08 -0.21
N CYS A 52 -3.08 6.75 0.78
CA CYS A 52 -2.94 6.20 2.14
C CYS A 52 -4.29 5.74 2.71
N ARG A 53 -5.35 6.54 2.51
CA ARG A 53 -6.71 6.17 2.92
C ARG A 53 -7.23 4.93 2.20
N LEU A 54 -7.06 4.85 0.88
CA LEU A 54 -7.43 3.67 0.09
C LEU A 54 -6.60 2.43 0.46
N TYR A 55 -5.33 2.61 0.82
CA TYR A 55 -4.47 1.53 1.31
C TYR A 55 -4.94 0.97 2.65
N LYS A 56 -5.35 1.83 3.59
CA LYS A 56 -6.00 1.40 4.84
C LYS A 56 -7.27 0.59 4.56
N ASN A 57 -8.10 1.03 3.61
CA ASN A 57 -9.29 0.30 3.19
C ASN A 57 -8.94 -1.07 2.58
N PHE A 58 -7.88 -1.14 1.77
CA PHE A 58 -7.35 -2.38 1.19
C PHE A 58 -6.88 -3.39 2.24
N LEU A 59 -6.16 -2.95 3.28
CA LEU A 59 -5.77 -3.79 4.41
C LEU A 59 -7.00 -4.38 5.13
N PHE A 60 -8.03 -3.55 5.35
CA PHE A 60 -9.26 -4.01 6.01
C PHE A 60 -10.04 -5.00 5.15
N ILE A 61 -10.21 -4.74 3.85
CA ILE A 61 -10.88 -5.66 2.93
C ILE A 61 -10.18 -7.02 2.94
N ASN A 62 -8.84 -7.02 2.87
CA ASN A 62 -8.08 -8.27 2.92
C ASN A 62 -8.18 -8.95 4.28
N LYS A 63 -8.23 -8.22 5.40
CA LYS A 63 -8.45 -8.84 6.72
C LYS A 63 -9.83 -9.51 6.80
N LYS A 64 -10.85 -8.88 6.24
CA LYS A 64 -12.24 -9.35 6.37
C LYS A 64 -12.59 -10.47 5.40
N TYR A 65 -12.02 -10.45 4.20
CA TYR A 65 -12.55 -11.22 3.07
C TYR A 65 -11.55 -12.16 2.38
N ARG A 66 -10.24 -12.11 2.69
CA ARG A 66 -9.23 -12.91 1.97
C ARG A 66 -9.43 -14.43 2.03
N GLU A 67 -10.17 -14.93 3.02
CA GLU A 67 -10.47 -16.37 3.12
C GLU A 67 -11.61 -16.79 2.17
N ASN A 68 -12.42 -15.85 1.70
CA ASN A 68 -13.57 -16.11 0.83
C ASN A 68 -13.24 -15.96 -0.67
N TYR A 69 -12.10 -15.36 -1.01
CA TYR A 69 -11.73 -15.02 -2.37
C TYR A 69 -10.29 -15.43 -2.66
N SER A 70 -10.02 -15.92 -3.87
CA SER A 70 -8.67 -16.33 -4.27
C SER A 70 -7.69 -15.17 -4.39
N ALA A 71 -8.17 -13.98 -4.75
CA ALA A 71 -7.39 -12.75 -4.83
C ALA A 71 -8.28 -11.52 -4.65
N LEU A 72 -7.76 -10.52 -3.93
CA LEU A 72 -8.37 -9.20 -3.76
C LEU A 72 -7.30 -8.15 -4.07
N PRO A 73 -6.97 -7.92 -5.36
CA PRO A 73 -5.85 -7.07 -5.75
C PRO A 73 -6.14 -5.57 -5.47
N PRO A 74 -5.10 -4.78 -5.17
CA PRO A 74 -5.21 -3.33 -5.05
C PRO A 74 -5.39 -2.65 -6.42
N SER A 75 -5.69 -1.34 -6.44
CA SER A 75 -5.47 -0.52 -7.63
C SER A 75 -3.98 -0.22 -7.80
N GLU A 76 -3.55 0.27 -8.97
CA GLU A 76 -2.15 0.62 -9.24
C GLU A 76 -1.57 1.58 -8.19
N GLU A 77 -2.29 2.65 -7.83
CA GLU A 77 -1.79 3.59 -6.83
C GLU A 77 -1.72 3.01 -5.42
N VAL A 78 -2.68 2.15 -5.05
CA VAL A 78 -2.66 1.47 -3.75
C VAL A 78 -1.52 0.44 -3.69
N ASP A 79 -1.23 -0.23 -4.80
CA ASP A 79 -0.08 -1.15 -4.93
C ASP A 79 1.25 -0.40 -4.75
N GLU A 80 1.40 0.78 -5.35
CA GLU A 80 2.60 1.62 -5.18
C GLU A 80 2.79 2.08 -3.72
N PHE A 81 1.71 2.40 -3.01
CA PHE A 81 1.79 2.69 -1.57
C PHE A 81 2.17 1.43 -0.78
N TRP A 82 1.60 0.28 -1.12
CA TRP A 82 1.90 -0.99 -0.50
C TRP A 82 3.37 -1.36 -0.68
N HIS A 83 3.96 -1.14 -1.86
CA HIS A 83 5.41 -1.30 -2.09
C HIS A 83 6.24 -0.46 -1.12
N ASN A 84 5.87 0.80 -0.90
CA ASN A 84 6.59 1.65 0.05
C ASN A 84 6.46 1.12 1.50
N HIS A 85 5.31 0.55 1.87
CA HIS A 85 5.16 -0.10 3.17
C HIS A 85 6.02 -1.36 3.27
N ILE A 86 6.02 -2.24 2.27
CA ILE A 86 6.86 -3.46 2.22
C ILE A 86 8.35 -3.11 2.39
N LEU A 87 8.81 -2.02 1.76
CA LEU A 87 10.19 -1.54 1.88
C LEU A 87 10.54 -1.05 3.30
N ASP A 88 9.56 -0.62 4.09
CA ASP A 88 9.70 -0.43 5.54
C ASP A 88 9.49 -1.77 6.27
N THR A 89 10.43 -2.70 6.00
CA THR A 89 10.30 -4.12 6.36
C THR A 89 10.00 -4.39 7.83
N MET A 90 10.46 -3.53 8.74
CA MET A 90 10.22 -3.67 10.18
C MET A 90 8.77 -3.35 10.53
N ASN A 91 8.27 -2.19 10.08
CA ASN A 91 6.88 -1.80 10.32
C ASN A 91 5.92 -2.71 9.56
N TYR A 92 6.26 -3.07 8.32
CA TYR A 92 5.43 -3.98 7.52
C TYR A 92 5.22 -5.33 8.19
N ARG A 93 6.31 -5.95 8.70
CA ARG A 93 6.22 -7.23 9.40
C ARG A 93 5.36 -7.11 10.65
N LYS A 94 5.56 -6.05 11.45
CA LYS A 94 4.78 -5.79 12.66
C LYS A 94 3.29 -5.63 12.32
N ASP A 95 2.97 -4.77 11.35
CA ASP A 95 1.59 -4.50 10.97
C ASP A 95 0.92 -5.73 10.38
N CYS A 96 1.64 -6.54 9.61
CA CYS A 96 1.13 -7.81 9.11
C CYS A 96 0.80 -8.79 10.24
N GLU A 97 1.72 -8.95 11.21
CA GLU A 97 1.48 -9.80 12.37
C GLU A 97 0.27 -9.33 13.19
N MET A 98 0.14 -8.02 13.42
CA MET A 98 -0.98 -7.46 14.16
C MET A 98 -2.31 -7.63 13.41
N ILE A 99 -2.34 -7.31 12.11
CA ILE A 99 -3.58 -7.33 11.33
C ILE A 99 -3.96 -8.76 10.97
N PHE A 100 -3.04 -9.51 10.36
CA PHE A 100 -3.31 -10.79 9.73
C PHE A 100 -2.84 -12.00 10.54
N GLY A 101 -2.03 -11.80 11.60
CA GLY A 101 -1.43 -12.91 12.36
C GLY A 101 -0.27 -13.60 11.65
N ALA A 102 0.12 -13.09 10.48
CA ALA A 102 1.20 -13.59 9.67
C ALA A 102 1.63 -12.52 8.65
N TYR A 103 2.75 -12.74 7.98
CA TYR A 103 3.17 -11.89 6.86
C TYR A 103 2.10 -11.89 5.75
N PHE A 104 1.74 -10.71 5.24
CA PHE A 104 0.82 -10.59 4.11
C PHE A 104 1.64 -10.56 2.82
N ASP A 105 1.66 -11.68 2.11
CA ASP A 105 2.48 -11.83 0.91
C ASP A 105 1.99 -10.95 -0.23
N HIS A 106 2.93 -10.25 -0.88
CA HIS A 106 2.70 -9.55 -2.13
C HIS A 106 3.02 -10.47 -3.30
N TYR A 107 2.07 -10.63 -4.22
CA TYR A 107 2.26 -11.42 -5.44
C TYR A 107 2.15 -10.52 -6.69
N PRO A 108 3.25 -9.91 -7.16
CA PRO A 108 3.24 -8.86 -8.18
C PRO A 108 2.95 -9.36 -9.61
N TYR A 109 2.79 -10.68 -9.79
CA TYR A 109 2.68 -11.29 -11.11
C TYR A 109 1.25 -11.75 -11.46
N PHE A 110 0.27 -11.46 -10.60
CA PHE A 110 -1.13 -11.82 -10.86
C PHE A 110 -1.63 -11.15 -12.14
N GLY A 111 -2.05 -11.96 -13.10
CA GLY A 111 -2.52 -11.55 -14.43
C GLY A 111 -1.46 -11.58 -15.53
N ILE A 112 -0.18 -11.80 -15.21
CA ILE A 112 0.94 -11.79 -16.18
C ILE A 112 1.89 -12.99 -16.06
N ASP A 113 1.70 -13.87 -15.08
CA ASP A 113 2.56 -15.04 -14.83
C ASP A 113 2.26 -16.25 -15.73
N GLY A 114 1.29 -16.13 -16.64
CA GLY A 114 0.84 -17.22 -17.52
C GLY A 114 -0.05 -18.27 -16.86
N ARG A 115 -0.11 -18.31 -15.52
CA ARG A 115 -1.09 -19.12 -14.76
C ARG A 115 -2.41 -18.37 -14.58
N THR A 116 -2.33 -17.05 -14.61
CA THR A 116 -3.45 -16.12 -14.51
C THR A 116 -3.38 -15.12 -15.67
N THR A 117 -4.54 -14.58 -16.07
CA THR A 117 -4.66 -13.65 -17.20
C THR A 117 -5.07 -12.25 -16.74
N MET A 118 -4.88 -11.25 -17.59
CA MET A 118 -5.36 -9.90 -17.34
C MET A 118 -6.87 -9.87 -17.01
N LYS A 119 -7.67 -10.71 -17.67
CA LYS A 119 -9.11 -10.85 -17.37
C LYS A 119 -9.37 -11.39 -15.96
N ASN A 120 -8.50 -12.26 -15.44
CA ASN A 120 -8.61 -12.70 -14.04
C ASN A 120 -8.30 -11.56 -13.07
N LEU A 121 -7.28 -10.73 -13.38
CA LEU A 121 -6.97 -9.53 -12.61
C LEU A 121 -8.15 -8.55 -12.60
N GLU A 122 -8.72 -8.25 -13.77
CA GLU A 122 -9.89 -7.37 -13.90
C GLU A 122 -11.08 -7.88 -13.07
N SER A 123 -11.44 -9.17 -13.18
CA SER A 123 -12.55 -9.75 -12.42
C SER A 123 -12.32 -9.77 -10.90
N ALA A 124 -11.08 -10.02 -10.47
CA ALA A 124 -10.71 -9.95 -9.06
C ALA A 124 -10.76 -8.49 -8.55
N PHE A 125 -10.35 -7.52 -9.36
CA PHE A 125 -10.44 -6.11 -9.03
C PHE A 125 -11.90 -5.62 -8.99
N GLU A 126 -12.79 -6.10 -9.87
CA GLU A 126 -14.24 -5.84 -9.78
C GLU A 126 -14.83 -6.33 -8.44
N THR A 127 -14.34 -7.47 -7.94
CA THR A 127 -14.73 -7.99 -6.63
C THR A 127 -14.25 -7.05 -5.52
N THR A 128 -13.00 -6.60 -5.59
CA THR A 128 -12.45 -5.61 -4.65
C THR A 128 -13.25 -4.31 -4.68
N GLN A 129 -13.67 -3.83 -5.85
CA GLN A 129 -14.53 -2.65 -6.00
C GLN A 129 -15.89 -2.83 -5.30
N LYS A 130 -16.56 -3.96 -5.52
CA LYS A 130 -17.85 -4.26 -4.88
C LYS A 130 -17.72 -4.30 -3.35
N LEU A 131 -16.65 -4.91 -2.83
CA LEU A 131 -16.37 -4.96 -1.40
C LEU A 131 -16.04 -3.58 -0.84
N HIS A 132 -15.27 -2.76 -1.56
CA HIS A 132 -14.95 -1.41 -1.12
C HIS A 132 -16.21 -0.54 -1.03
N ILE A 133 -17.10 -0.59 -2.03
CA ILE A 133 -18.39 0.11 -2.00
C ILE A 133 -19.24 -0.38 -0.81
N LYS A 134 -19.28 -1.70 -0.58
CA LYS A 134 -20.03 -2.30 0.52
C LYS A 134 -19.54 -1.82 1.89
N GLU A 135 -18.24 -1.71 2.10
CA GLU A 135 -17.67 -1.37 3.41
C GLU A 135 -17.54 0.15 3.65
N PHE A 136 -17.33 0.93 2.59
CA PHE A 136 -16.96 2.34 2.70
C PHE A 136 -17.91 3.31 1.97
N GLY A 137 -18.89 2.79 1.23
CA GLY A 137 -19.90 3.59 0.54
C GLY A 137 -19.42 4.26 -0.76
N GLU A 138 -18.19 4.02 -1.19
CA GLU A 138 -17.59 4.62 -2.38
C GLU A 138 -16.68 3.61 -3.12
N PRO A 139 -16.41 3.78 -4.42
CA PRO A 139 -15.46 2.92 -5.14
C PRO A 139 -14.01 3.30 -4.82
N VAL A 140 -13.08 2.38 -5.10
CA VAL A 140 -11.67 2.73 -5.32
C VAL A 140 -11.62 3.54 -6.62
N TYR A 141 -11.06 4.75 -6.55
CA TYR A 141 -10.98 5.69 -7.67
C TYR A 141 -9.53 5.97 -8.03
N GLN A 142 -9.30 6.34 -9.29
CA GLN A 142 -7.98 6.76 -9.76
C GLN A 142 -7.60 8.09 -9.11
N ILE A 143 -6.41 8.16 -8.52
CA ILE A 143 -5.95 9.35 -7.80
C ILE A 143 -5.05 10.19 -8.69
N THR A 144 -4.22 9.54 -9.49
CA THR A 144 -3.27 10.25 -10.35
C THR A 144 -3.89 10.54 -11.71
N SER A 145 -3.82 11.79 -12.13
CA SER A 145 -4.03 12.15 -13.52
C SER A 145 -2.78 11.76 -14.33
N ASN A 146 -2.95 11.40 -15.61
CA ASN A 146 -1.83 11.21 -16.54
C ASN A 146 -0.87 12.42 -16.55
N TRP A 147 -1.37 13.63 -16.27
CA TRP A 147 -0.55 14.83 -16.10
C TRP A 147 0.32 14.81 -14.84
N SER A 148 -0.16 14.26 -13.72
CA SER A 148 0.65 14.11 -12.50
C SER A 148 1.81 13.13 -12.76
N LYS A 149 1.54 11.99 -13.40
CA LYS A 149 2.57 11.01 -13.80
C LYS A 149 3.59 11.62 -14.77
N LEU A 150 3.13 12.42 -15.74
CA LEU A 150 3.99 13.15 -16.67
C LEU A 150 4.86 14.21 -15.96
N ILE A 151 4.30 15.00 -15.04
CA ILE A 151 5.05 16.01 -14.28
C ILE A 151 6.13 15.34 -13.42
N ALA A 152 5.80 14.24 -12.73
CA ALA A 152 6.77 13.48 -11.95
C ALA A 152 7.91 12.94 -12.84
N PHE A 153 7.58 12.38 -14.00
CA PHE A 153 8.55 11.95 -15.02
C PHE A 153 9.46 13.10 -15.47
N LEU A 154 8.88 14.26 -15.81
CA LEU A 154 9.64 15.44 -16.24
C LEU A 154 10.53 16.00 -15.11
N LYS A 155 10.04 16.06 -13.87
CA LYS A 155 10.85 16.49 -12.71
C LYS A 155 12.05 15.57 -12.47
N LYS A 156 11.86 14.25 -12.65
CA LYS A 156 12.92 13.24 -12.52
C LYS A 156 13.96 13.32 -13.63
N GLN A 157 13.53 13.57 -14.87
CA GLN A 157 14.41 13.68 -16.04
C GLN A 157 15.20 14.99 -16.09
N PHE A 158 14.62 16.10 -15.64
CA PHE A 158 15.21 17.42 -15.85
C PHE A 158 15.89 18.05 -14.64
N LYS A 159 15.91 17.40 -13.46
CA LYS A 159 16.60 17.87 -12.22
C LYS A 159 16.59 19.42 -12.13
N ILE A 160 15.41 20.03 -12.22
CA ILE A 160 15.30 21.50 -12.30
C ILE A 160 15.82 22.04 -10.96
N ARG A 161 17.09 22.44 -10.92
CA ARG A 161 17.68 23.13 -9.79
C ARG A 161 17.06 24.53 -9.74
N PRO A 162 16.58 25.01 -8.59
CA PRO A 162 16.27 26.43 -8.46
C PRO A 162 17.53 27.23 -8.79
N LYS A 163 17.40 28.23 -9.68
CA LYS A 163 18.47 29.20 -9.92
C LYS A 163 18.82 29.83 -8.57
N ARG A 164 20.04 29.60 -8.07
CA ARG A 164 20.63 30.47 -7.05
C ARG A 164 20.76 31.85 -7.71
N ILE A 165 19.88 32.78 -7.36
CA ILE A 165 20.18 34.19 -7.56
C ILE A 165 21.25 34.50 -6.53
N ALA A 166 22.49 34.64 -6.98
CA ALA A 166 23.58 35.13 -6.14
C ALA A 166 23.24 36.59 -5.78
N ALA A 167 23.02 36.84 -4.50
CA ALA A 167 23.09 38.18 -3.95
C ALA A 167 24.57 38.57 -3.85
N GLU A 168 25.13 39.05 -4.95
CA GLU A 168 26.36 39.85 -4.94
C GLU A 168 25.97 41.26 -5.38
N ALA A 169 25.40 41.99 -4.44
CA ALA A 169 25.37 43.44 -4.46
C ALA A 169 25.68 43.90 -3.03
N LEU A 170 26.64 44.82 -2.92
CA LEU A 170 27.12 45.51 -1.71
C LEU A 170 28.26 44.80 -0.97
N ASN A 171 29.49 45.00 -1.45
CA ASN A 171 30.58 45.54 -0.64
C ASN A 171 31.85 45.75 -1.49
N HIS A 172 31.93 46.89 -2.17
CA HIS A 172 33.20 47.56 -2.45
C HIS A 172 32.93 49.07 -2.54
N SER A 173 33.05 49.71 -1.37
CA SER A 173 33.47 51.10 -1.20
C SER A 173 34.99 51.14 -1.10
#